data_AF-A0A0C3DYH1-F1
#
_entry.id   AF-A0A0C3DYH1-F1
#
_cell.length_a   1.000
_cell.length_b   1.000
_cell.length_c   1.000
_cell.angle_alpha   90.00
_cell.angle_beta   90.00
_cell.angle_gamma   90.00
#
_symmetry.space_group_name_H-M   'P 1'
#
loop_
_entity.id
_entity.type
_entity.pdbx_description
1 polymer ?
#
loop_
_entity_poly.entity_id
_entity_poly.type
_entity_poly.pdbx_seq_one_letter_code
_entity_poly.pdbx_strand_id
1 'polypeptide(L)'
;MGGGVVSGVIRFLCHLPLGFYFTTALKHWKLVRKHADILLGPPLSHKIKVGELFAGPFGTFAFAWNFVMWIPTIMSPNPLLLYLGIVDTLIVIALIVATSIETTYVGKSKYQCAQIPPNGTADQSLIFFERARAINM
;
A
#
# COMPACT_ATOMS: atom_id res chain seq x y z
N MET A 1 15.17 28.50 -12.29
CA MET A 1 14.08 27.53 -12.50
C MET A 1 12.92 27.90 -11.59
N GLY A 2 11.69 27.99 -12.13
CA GLY A 2 10.51 28.25 -11.30
C GLY A 2 10.19 27.06 -10.39
N GLY A 3 9.56 27.31 -9.24
CA GLY A 3 9.23 26.27 -8.25
C GLY A 3 8.39 25.12 -8.83
N GLY A 4 7.52 25.41 -9.81
CA GLY A 4 6.69 24.41 -10.48
C GLY A 4 7.49 23.38 -11.28
N VAL A 5 8.58 23.80 -11.93
CA VAL A 5 9.46 22.90 -12.70
C VAL A 5 10.17 21.92 -11.75
N VAL A 6 10.70 22.41 -10.63
CA VAL A 6 11.36 21.57 -9.63
C VAL A 6 10.37 20.56 -9.03
N SER A 7 9.17 21.03 -8.66
CA SER A 7 8.11 20.16 -8.13
C SER A 7 7.64 19.11 -9.16
N GLY A 8 7.54 19.49 -10.44
CA GLY A 8 7.21 18.57 -11.53
C GLY A 8 8.26 17.46 -11.73
N VAL A 9 9.55 17.76 -11.60
CA VAL A 9 10.62 16.74 -11.65
C VAL A 9 10.52 15.77 -10.47
N ILE A 10 10.28 16.28 -9.25
CA ILE A 10 10.11 15.42 -8.06
C ILE A 10 8.92 14.49 -8.25
N ARG A 11 7.77 15.01 -8.68
CA ARG A 11 6.58 14.19 -8.99
C ARG A 11 6.87 13.13 -10.04
N PHE A 12 7.60 13.47 -11.11
CA PHE A 12 8.02 12.52 -12.14
C PHE A 12 8.82 11.36 -11.53
N LEU A 13 9.82 11.64 -10.70
CA LEU A 13 10.61 10.61 -10.01
C LEU A 13 9.75 9.73 -9.10
N CYS A 14 8.74 10.29 -8.43
CA CYS A 14 7.83 9.54 -7.57
C CYS A 14 6.90 8.58 -8.34
N HIS A 15 6.73 8.71 -9.66
CA HIS A 15 5.90 7.79 -10.44
C HIS A 15 6.42 6.36 -10.42
N LEU A 16 7.73 6.17 -10.46
CA LEU A 16 8.35 4.85 -10.47
C LEU A 16 8.07 4.07 -9.17
N PRO A 17 8.41 4.58 -7.97
CA PRO A 17 8.11 3.87 -6.73
C PRO A 17 6.60 3.76 -6.48
N LEU A 18 5.80 4.81 -6.78
CA LEU A 18 4.34 4.73 -6.63
C LEU A 18 3.71 3.72 -7.59
N GLY A 19 4.18 3.64 -8.83
CA GLY A 19 3.71 2.65 -9.81
C GLY A 19 4.05 1.22 -9.40
N PHE A 20 5.25 0.99 -8.87
CA PHE A 20 5.64 -0.31 -8.33
C PHE A 20 4.80 -0.69 -7.10
N TYR A 21 4.61 0.24 -6.16
CA TYR A 21 3.76 0.04 -4.99
C TYR A 21 2.33 -0.27 -5.40
N PHE A 22 1.74 0.56 -6.28
CA PHE A 22 0.39 0.39 -6.82
C PHE A 22 0.19 -0.99 -7.45
N THR A 23 1.08 -1.41 -8.36
CA THR A 23 0.92 -2.70 -9.03
C THR A 23 1.02 -3.89 -8.07
N THR A 24 1.85 -3.78 -7.05
CA THR A 24 2.00 -4.81 -6.00
C THR A 24 0.79 -4.84 -5.09
N ALA A 25 0.37 -3.70 -4.55
CA ALA A 25 -0.79 -3.56 -3.69
C ALA A 25 -2.08 -4.00 -4.40
N LEU A 26 -2.26 -3.66 -5.68
CA LEU A 26 -3.44 -4.05 -6.44
C LEU A 26 -3.48 -5.56 -6.73
N LYS A 27 -2.33 -6.20 -6.96
CA LYS A 27 -2.25 -7.66 -7.09
C LYS A 27 -2.62 -8.36 -5.78
N HIS A 28 -2.07 -7.89 -4.66
CA HIS A 28 -2.39 -8.41 -3.34
C HIS A 28 -3.87 -8.24 -3.02
N TRP A 29 -4.41 -7.04 -3.20
CA TRP A 29 -5.82 -6.75 -2.98
C TRP A 29 -6.74 -7.63 -3.84
N LYS A 30 -6.43 -7.84 -5.13
CA LYS A 30 -7.22 -8.73 -6.00
C LYS A 30 -7.17 -10.18 -5.52
N LEU A 31 -6.00 -10.67 -5.10
CA LEU A 31 -5.83 -12.04 -4.62
C LEU A 31 -6.63 -12.26 -3.33
N VAL A 32 -6.51 -11.35 -2.37
CA VAL A 32 -7.22 -11.52 -1.10
C VAL A 32 -8.72 -11.30 -1.25
N ARG A 33 -9.15 -10.33 -2.08
CA ARG A 33 -10.56 -10.16 -2.41
C ARG A 33 -11.15 -11.40 -3.10
N LYS A 34 -10.40 -12.07 -3.96
CA LYS A 34 -10.84 -13.30 -4.66
C LYS A 34 -10.99 -14.48 -3.71
N HIS A 35 -10.15 -14.56 -2.67
CA HIS A 35 -10.14 -15.66 -1.70
C HIS A 35 -10.52 -15.19 -0.29
N ALA A 36 -11.36 -14.15 -0.23
CA ALA A 36 -11.72 -13.46 1.00
C ALA A 36 -12.34 -14.41 2.04
N ASP A 37 -13.17 -15.35 1.60
CA ASP A 37 -13.85 -16.29 2.50
C ASP A 37 -12.88 -17.25 3.20
N ILE A 38 -11.76 -17.59 2.54
CA ILE A 38 -10.74 -18.49 3.07
C ILE A 38 -9.72 -17.68 3.90
N LEU A 39 -9.24 -16.55 3.38
CA LEU A 39 -8.21 -15.73 4.02
C LEU A 39 -8.75 -14.95 5.22
N LEU A 40 -9.94 -14.36 5.11
CA LEU A 40 -10.58 -13.52 6.12
C LEU A 40 -11.57 -14.29 7.00
N GLY A 41 -11.62 -15.62 6.96
CA GLY A 41 -12.40 -16.39 7.92
C GLY A 41 -12.03 -16.05 9.38
N PRO A 42 -12.93 -16.23 10.37
CA PRO A 42 -12.61 -16.06 11.78
C PRO A 42 -11.31 -16.80 12.15
N PRO A 43 -10.38 -16.22 12.93
CA PRO A 43 -10.46 -15.00 13.73
C PRO A 43 -9.88 -13.71 13.09
N LEU A 44 -9.49 -13.72 11.81
CA LEU A 44 -8.75 -12.63 11.15
C LEU A 44 -9.64 -11.53 10.52
N SER A 45 -10.97 -11.71 10.50
CA SER A 45 -11.85 -11.13 9.48
C SER A 45 -11.89 -9.60 9.39
N HIS A 46 -11.81 -8.87 10.52
CA HIS A 46 -12.13 -7.44 10.51
C HIS A 46 -10.92 -6.55 10.20
N LYS A 47 -9.73 -6.86 10.73
CA LYS A 47 -8.59 -5.95 10.64
C LYS A 47 -7.85 -6.02 9.30
N ILE A 48 -7.77 -7.22 8.69
CA ILE A 48 -7.12 -7.41 7.38
C ILE A 48 -7.97 -6.78 6.27
N LYS A 49 -9.30 -6.92 6.35
CA LYS A 49 -10.24 -6.30 5.41
C LYS A 49 -10.08 -4.78 5.38
N VAL A 50 -9.84 -4.15 6.54
CA VAL A 50 -9.56 -2.71 6.62
C VAL A 50 -8.21 -2.38 5.98
N GLY A 51 -7.13 -3.08 6.34
CA GLY A 51 -5.80 -2.86 5.76
C GLY A 51 -5.78 -2.94 4.23
N GLU A 52 -6.47 -3.93 3.67
CA GLU A 52 -6.54 -4.14 2.22
C GLU A 52 -7.44 -3.14 1.49
N LEU A 53 -8.52 -2.70 2.12
CA LEU A 53 -9.38 -1.65 1.58
C LEU A 53 -8.64 -0.29 1.55
N PHE A 54 -7.70 -0.08 2.46
CA PHE A 54 -6.83 1.09 2.41
C PHE A 54 -5.71 0.90 1.39
N ALA A 55 -4.95 -0.20 1.40
CA ALA A 55 -3.77 -0.33 0.54
C ALA A 55 -4.09 -0.38 -0.97
N GLY A 56 -5.13 -1.10 -1.40
CA GLY A 56 -5.45 -1.26 -2.82
C GLY A 56 -6.06 0.00 -3.46
N PRO A 57 -7.29 0.40 -3.07
CA PRO A 57 -7.98 1.58 -3.59
C PRO A 57 -7.20 2.88 -3.35
N PHE A 58 -6.60 3.06 -2.16
CA PHE A 58 -5.88 4.29 -1.84
C PHE A 58 -4.52 4.38 -2.54
N GLY A 59 -3.82 3.25 -2.71
CA GLY A 59 -2.62 3.18 -3.54
C GLY A 59 -2.91 3.53 -5.01
N THR A 60 -4.07 3.12 -5.52
CA THR A 60 -4.56 3.50 -6.86
C THR A 60 -4.82 5.00 -6.96
N PHE A 61 -5.51 5.55 -5.95
CA PHE A 61 -5.78 6.98 -5.87
C PHE A 61 -4.49 7.81 -5.81
N ALA A 62 -3.52 7.41 -4.98
CA ALA A 62 -2.24 8.09 -4.84
C ALA A 62 -1.46 8.14 -6.17
N PHE A 63 -1.43 7.02 -6.90
CA PHE A 63 -0.78 6.96 -8.21
C PHE A 63 -1.50 7.83 -9.25
N ALA A 64 -2.84 7.72 -9.33
CA ALA A 64 -3.65 8.52 -10.24
C ALA A 64 -3.53 10.03 -9.94
N TRP A 65 -3.55 10.42 -8.66
CA TRP A 65 -3.34 11.80 -8.22
C TRP A 65 -1.98 12.33 -8.67
N ASN A 66 -0.90 11.59 -8.40
CA ASN A 66 0.45 12.00 -8.79
C ASN A 66 0.59 12.18 -10.31
N PHE A 67 -0.07 11.31 -11.09
CA PHE A 67 -0.07 11.36 -12.56
C PHE A 67 -0.89 12.53 -13.12
N VAL A 68 -2.14 12.70 -12.67
CA VAL A 68 -3.03 13.77 -13.14
C VAL A 68 -2.48 15.15 -12.78
N MET A 69 -1.94 15.29 -11.57
CA MET A 69 -1.45 16.58 -11.08
C MET A 69 -0.03 16.90 -11.54
N TRP A 70 0.67 16.00 -12.25
CA TRP A 70 2.03 16.23 -12.71
C TRP A 70 2.17 17.44 -13.66
N ILE A 71 1.38 17.46 -14.74
CA ILE A 71 1.41 18.55 -15.74
C ILE A 71 0.92 19.88 -15.13
N PRO A 72 -0.23 19.93 -14.40
CA PRO A 72 -0.67 21.16 -13.73
C PRO A 72 0.38 21.75 -12.78
N THR A 73 1.12 20.91 -12.05
CA THR A 73 2.16 21.37 -11.11
C THR A 73 3.27 22.16 -11.80
N ILE A 74 3.64 21.78 -13.03
CA ILE A 74 4.68 22.47 -13.80
C ILE A 74 4.26 23.90 -14.14
N MET A 75 2.96 24.12 -14.39
CA MET A 75 2.39 25.41 -14.79
C MET A 75 1.91 26.26 -13.60
N SER A 76 2.00 25.74 -12.39
CA SER A 76 1.39 26.34 -11.20
C SER A 76 2.29 27.40 -10.54
N PRO A 77 1.71 28.52 -10.06
CA PRO A 77 2.43 29.51 -9.27
C PRO A 77 2.73 28.99 -7.86
N ASN A 78 3.78 29.54 -7.22
CA ASN A 78 4.29 29.07 -5.93
C ASN A 78 3.24 28.85 -4.81
N PRO A 79 2.22 29.72 -4.62
CA PRO A 79 1.20 29.49 -3.60
C PRO A 79 0.37 28.22 -3.86
N LEU A 80 0.08 27.92 -5.12
CA LEU A 80 -0.67 26.73 -5.50
C LEU A 80 0.16 25.46 -5.26
N LEU A 81 1.48 25.53 -5.46
CA LEU A 81 2.40 24.42 -5.14
C LEU A 81 2.38 24.06 -3.65
N LEU A 82 2.19 25.03 -2.76
CA LEU A 82 2.07 24.77 -1.33
C LEU A 82 0.84 23.91 -1.03
N TYR A 83 -0.32 24.27 -1.59
CA TYR A 83 -1.55 23.49 -1.44
C TYR A 83 -1.40 22.08 -2.00
N LEU A 84 -0.75 21.94 -3.17
CA LEU A 84 -0.46 20.63 -3.75
C LEU A 84 0.44 19.78 -2.84
N GLY A 85 1.48 20.38 -2.27
CA GLY A 85 2.37 19.70 -1.31
C GLY A 85 1.66 19.24 -0.04
N ILE A 86 0.68 20.01 0.46
CA ILE A 86 -0.15 19.59 1.62
C ILE A 86 -0.95 18.34 1.26
N VAL A 87 -1.59 18.31 0.09
CA VAL A 87 -2.36 17.14 -0.36
C VAL A 87 -1.45 15.93 -0.52
N ASP A 88 -0.28 16.10 -1.13
CA ASP A 88 0.70 15.02 -1.28
C ASP A 88 1.15 14.48 0.09
N THR A 89 1.31 15.35 1.09
CA THR A 89 1.68 14.97 2.45
C THR A 89 0.60 14.12 3.11
N LEU A 90 -0.67 14.48 2.95
CA LEU A 90 -1.81 13.69 3.46
C LEU A 90 -1.87 12.31 2.79
N ILE A 91 -1.60 12.23 1.49
CA ILE A 91 -1.53 10.96 0.76
C ILE A 91 -0.41 10.09 1.31
N VAL A 92 0.79 10.65 1.53
CA VAL A 92 1.93 9.92 2.11
C VAL A 92 1.59 9.38 3.50
N ILE A 93 0.98 10.20 4.38
CA ILE A 93 0.56 9.77 5.72
C ILE A 93 -0.39 8.57 5.63
N ALA A 94 -1.39 8.65 4.76
CA ALA A 94 -2.34 7.55 4.58
C ALA A 94 -1.69 6.29 4.00
N LEU A 95 -0.73 6.41 3.08
CA LEU A 95 0.05 5.27 2.58
C LEU A 95 0.93 4.65 3.67
N ILE A 96 1.54 5.45 4.56
CA ILE A 96 2.31 4.97 5.70
C ILE A 96 1.42 4.16 6.65
N VAL A 97 0.22 4.67 6.94
CA VAL A 97 -0.76 3.96 7.79
C VAL A 97 -1.23 2.66 7.13
N ALA A 98 -1.54 2.68 5.83
CA ALA A 98 -1.92 1.47 5.11
C ALA A 98 -0.81 0.42 5.14
N THR A 99 0.43 0.83 4.86
CA THR A 99 1.61 -0.05 4.86
C THR A 99 1.92 -0.57 6.26
N SER A 100 1.77 0.24 7.31
CA SER A 100 2.01 -0.20 8.69
C SER A 100 0.99 -1.22 9.16
N ILE A 101 -0.26 -1.11 8.69
CA ILE A 101 -1.28 -2.15 8.92
C ILE A 101 -0.91 -3.42 8.14
N GLU A 102 -0.55 -3.32 6.86
CA GLU A 102 -0.15 -4.50 6.06
C GLU A 102 1.06 -5.25 6.65
N THR A 103 2.08 -4.55 7.15
CA THR A 103 3.27 -5.18 7.73
C THR A 103 2.96 -5.96 9.00
N THR A 104 1.90 -5.63 9.75
CA THR A 104 1.48 -6.43 10.90
C THR A 104 0.93 -7.81 10.53
N TYR A 105 0.44 -8.00 9.30
CA TYR A 105 -0.12 -9.29 8.84
C TYR A 105 0.80 -10.06 7.90
N VAL A 106 1.52 -9.37 7.01
CA VAL A 106 2.34 -9.95 5.94
C VAL A 106 3.85 -9.81 6.21
N GLY A 107 4.24 -9.07 7.26
CA GLY A 107 5.62 -8.60 7.47
C GLY A 107 6.63 -9.59 8.04
N LYS A 108 6.34 -10.90 8.12
CA LYS A 108 7.37 -11.87 8.54
C LYS A 108 8.33 -12.10 7.36
N SER A 109 9.58 -11.66 7.50
CA SER A 109 10.62 -11.97 6.52
C SER A 109 10.89 -13.48 6.47
N LYS A 110 11.47 -14.01 5.38
CA LYS A 110 11.84 -15.44 5.28
C LYS A 110 12.62 -15.94 6.50
N TYR A 111 13.50 -15.09 7.03
CA TYR A 111 14.26 -15.36 8.25
C TYR A 111 13.37 -15.46 9.49
N GLN A 112 12.42 -14.54 9.65
CA GLN A 112 11.45 -14.59 10.75
C GLN A 112 10.51 -15.79 10.63
N CYS A 113 10.15 -16.23 9.43
CA CYS A 113 9.40 -17.46 9.21
C CYS A 113 10.21 -18.73 9.59
N ALA A 114 11.52 -18.72 9.37
CA ALA A 114 12.40 -19.84 9.72
C ALA A 114 12.63 -19.99 11.24
N GLN A 115 12.34 -18.94 12.02
CA GLN A 115 12.49 -18.93 13.48
C GLN A 115 11.21 -19.29 14.24
N ILE A 116 10.12 -19.59 13.54
CA ILE A 116 8.86 -19.98 14.18
C ILE A 116 8.99 -21.44 14.65
N PRO A 117 8.88 -21.72 15.96
CA PRO A 117 8.92 -23.08 16.45
C PRO A 117 7.71 -23.88 15.93
N PRO A 118 7.86 -25.19 15.66
CA PRO A 118 6.79 -26.03 15.10
C PRO A 118 5.54 -26.16 16.00
N ASN A 119 5.64 -25.75 17.27
CA ASN A 119 4.55 -25.69 18.26
C ASN A 119 4.26 -24.26 18.75
N GLY A 120 4.65 -23.23 17.99
CA GLY A 120 4.35 -21.84 18.32
C GLY A 120 2.83 -21.59 18.31
N THR A 121 2.36 -20.71 19.20
CA THR A 121 0.97 -20.24 19.16
C THR A 121 0.68 -19.65 17.78
N ALA A 122 -0.48 -20.00 17.21
CA ALA A 122 -0.91 -19.56 15.88
C ALA A 122 -1.10 -18.03 15.87
N ASP A 123 -0.02 -17.30 15.60
CA ASP A 123 -0.01 -15.86 15.39
C ASP A 123 -0.85 -15.53 14.15
N GLN A 124 -1.45 -14.33 14.09
CA GLN A 124 -2.38 -13.97 13.00
C GLN A 124 -1.72 -14.09 11.62
N SER A 125 -0.41 -13.84 11.55
CA SER A 125 0.41 -14.00 10.34
C SER A 125 0.54 -15.47 9.91
N LEU A 126 0.73 -16.42 10.84
CA LEU A 126 0.83 -17.85 10.54
C LEU A 126 -0.48 -18.40 9.95
N ILE A 127 -1.61 -18.04 10.56
CA ILE A 127 -2.94 -18.45 10.09
C ILE A 127 -3.19 -17.93 8.68
N PHE A 128 -2.79 -16.68 8.39
CA PHE A 128 -2.88 -16.11 7.05
C PHE A 128 -2.02 -16.88 6.04
N PHE A 129 -0.76 -17.19 6.37
CA PHE A 129 0.14 -17.93 5.48
C PHE A 129 -0.32 -19.38 5.23
N GLU A 130 -0.84 -20.08 6.24
CA GLU A 130 -1.41 -21.43 6.05
C GLU A 130 -2.61 -21.40 5.08
N ARG A 131 -3.51 -20.43 5.24
CA ARG A 131 -4.65 -20.23 4.33
C ARG A 131 -4.20 -19.86 2.93
N ALA A 132 -3.21 -18.98 2.81
CA ALA A 132 -2.62 -18.63 1.52
C ALA A 132 -1.96 -19.83 0.83
N ARG A 133 -1.32 -20.73 1.60
CA ARG A 133 -0.77 -21.99 1.09
C ARG A 133 -1.86 -22.93 0.58
N ALA A 134 -2.99 -23.01 1.27
CA ALA A 134 -4.14 -23.83 0.86
C ALA A 134 -4.81 -23.35 -0.44
N ILE A 135 -4.58 -22.10 -0.84
CA ILE A 135 -5.10 -21.51 -2.09
C ILE A 135 -4.13 -21.73 -3.27
N ASN A 136 -2.82 -21.86 -2.98
CA ASN A 136 -1.76 -22.06 -3.98
C ASN A 136 -1.40 -23.55 -4.22
N MET A 137 -2.22 -24.48 -3.71
CA MET A 137 -2.27 -25.89 -4.12
C MET A 137 -3.43 -26.10 -5.09
#